data_AF-A0A8J5MFI1-F1
#
_entry.id   AF-A0A8J5MFI1-F1
#
_cell.length_a   1.000
_cell.length_b   1.000
_cell.length_c   1.000
_cell.angle_alpha   90.00
_cell.angle_beta   90.00
_cell.angle_gamma   90.00
#
_symmetry.space_group_name_H-M   'P 1'
#
loop_
_entity.id
_entity.type
_entity.pdbx_description
1 polymer ?
#
loop_
_entity_poly.entity_id
_entity_poly.type
_entity_poly.pdbx_seq_one_letter_code
_entity_poly.pdbx_strand_id
1 'polypeptide(L)'
;MSHYGRAGNERVTLVVDVDHTLAKLLECAAEHGAKIDVDSVASANWTSIWGGGDVENKTQQFFESKKFETELAAVAGANEVLKPLRKYFSLLAITDRPRFVEKQTREWLDHHFAGVFDKLVFVDQDSPDHVVARKKELYDDLKVKVAVGSDAAMLAEAAEHVGHVVVVGSVPWTTAVEESRSGVTQVTEWSEAKEVFDQLIKELELQPLEKVFAGPRLARYTDDLVTVSTRKPAVFYANIINSKFTVQKQETVRLQASEAAITTAVQAAEILRIQNNAITTKISTRYALNRPKDRGGYRVPKLELVLQRVARKA
;
A
#
# COMPACT_ATOMS: atom_id res chain seq x y z
N MET A 1 16.25 -16.45 -9.17
CA MET A 1 16.85 -15.23 -8.59
C MET A 1 16.69 -14.10 -9.60
N SER A 2 15.65 -13.29 -9.46
CA SER A 2 15.46 -12.10 -10.27
C SER A 2 16.38 -11.01 -9.73
N HIS A 3 17.48 -10.77 -10.46
CA HIS A 3 18.34 -9.62 -10.25
C HIS A 3 17.55 -8.34 -10.53
N TYR A 4 16.99 -7.75 -9.47
CA TYR A 4 16.69 -6.32 -9.47
C TYR A 4 18.04 -5.61 -9.65
N GLY A 5 18.09 -4.76 -10.66
CA GLY A 5 19.33 -4.22 -11.20
C GLY A 5 20.20 -3.52 -10.17
N ARG A 6 21.50 -3.80 -10.33
CA ARG A 6 22.68 -2.99 -9.96
C ARG A 6 23.00 -2.86 -8.48
N ALA A 7 24.10 -3.51 -8.12
CA ALA A 7 24.98 -3.11 -7.05
C ALA A 7 25.34 -1.63 -7.18
N GLY A 8 24.74 -0.82 -6.32
CA GLY A 8 24.98 0.58 -6.04
C GLY A 8 24.26 0.83 -4.72
N ASN A 9 24.90 1.50 -3.75
CA ASN A 9 24.42 1.66 -2.38
C ASN A 9 22.87 1.67 -2.27
N GLU A 10 22.33 0.76 -1.46
CA GLU A 10 20.89 0.65 -1.19
C GLU A 10 20.43 2.04 -0.70
N ARG A 11 19.64 2.76 -1.53
CA ARG A 11 19.16 4.10 -1.18
C ARG A 11 18.33 4.02 0.09
N VAL A 12 18.42 5.05 0.92
CA VAL A 12 17.62 5.15 2.15
C VAL A 12 16.13 5.12 1.81
N THR A 13 15.40 4.21 2.45
CA THR A 13 13.97 4.03 2.26
C THR A 13 13.19 5.09 3.02
N LEU A 14 12.40 5.88 2.28
CA LEU A 14 11.41 6.81 2.81
C LEU A 14 10.02 6.33 2.38
N VAL A 15 9.16 6.06 3.37
CA VAL A 15 7.77 5.63 3.16
C VAL A 15 6.82 6.78 3.44
N VAL A 16 5.82 6.97 2.59
CA VAL A 16 4.78 7.99 2.72
C VAL A 16 3.41 7.33 2.76
N ASP A 17 2.64 7.56 3.82
CA ASP A 17 1.23 7.19 3.89
C ASP A 17 0.45 7.90 2.77
N VAL A 18 -0.43 7.19 2.07
CA VAL A 18 -1.23 7.78 0.98
C VAL A 18 -2.40 8.58 1.52
N ASP A 19 -3.16 7.97 2.42
CA ASP A 19 -4.45 8.48 2.87
C ASP A 19 -4.25 9.61 3.88
N HIS A 20 -4.94 10.73 3.66
CA HIS A 20 -4.85 12.00 4.40
C HIS A 20 -3.53 12.77 4.24
N THR A 21 -2.43 12.09 3.90
CA THR A 21 -1.11 12.71 3.70
C THR A 21 -0.83 13.09 2.25
N LEU A 22 -1.19 12.23 1.29
CA LEU A 22 -1.10 12.52 -0.15
C LEU A 22 -2.46 12.77 -0.76
N ALA A 23 -3.50 12.08 -0.27
CA ALA A 23 -4.87 12.13 -0.77
C ALA A 23 -5.82 12.72 0.28
N LYS A 24 -6.72 13.59 -0.15
CA LYS A 24 -7.80 14.15 0.69
C LYS A 24 -8.94 13.15 0.88
N LEU A 25 -8.62 11.99 1.44
CA LEU A 25 -9.54 10.84 1.53
C LEU A 25 -10.72 11.14 2.46
N LEU A 26 -10.48 11.83 3.59
CA LEU A 26 -11.51 12.13 4.57
C LEU A 26 -12.55 13.06 3.99
N GLU A 27 -12.11 14.11 3.31
CA GLU A 27 -12.95 15.11 2.67
C GLU A 27 -13.76 14.46 1.53
N CYS A 28 -13.10 13.64 0.71
CA CYS A 28 -13.75 12.89 -0.36
C CYS A 28 -14.85 11.96 0.18
N ALA A 29 -14.59 11.26 1.28
CA ALA A 29 -15.56 10.40 1.94
C ALA A 29 -16.69 11.22 2.60
N ALA A 30 -16.37 12.24 3.38
CA ALA A 30 -17.35 13.08 4.08
C ALA A 30 -18.40 13.67 3.12
N GLU A 31 -17.97 14.05 1.92
CA GLU A 31 -18.85 14.55 0.86
C GLU A 31 -19.68 13.45 0.15
N HIS A 32 -19.28 12.17 0.20
CA HIS A 32 -20.00 11.07 -0.46
C HIS A 32 -21.28 10.68 0.27
N GLY A 33 -21.24 10.56 1.61
CA GLY A 33 -22.35 10.04 2.38
C GLY A 33 -23.45 11.08 2.64
N ALA A 34 -23.17 12.05 3.51
CA ALA A 34 -24.11 13.08 3.92
C ALA A 34 -23.38 14.23 4.63
N LYS A 35 -22.64 15.07 3.87
CA LYS A 35 -21.92 16.27 4.35
C LYS A 35 -21.48 16.16 5.81
N ILE A 36 -20.64 15.18 6.09
CA ILE A 36 -20.11 14.98 7.44
C ILE A 36 -19.23 16.17 7.77
N ASP A 37 -19.38 16.71 8.98
CA ASP A 37 -18.46 17.71 9.48
C ASP A 37 -17.11 17.04 9.75
N VAL A 38 -16.13 17.31 8.88
CA VAL A 38 -14.80 16.70 8.91
C VAL A 38 -14.14 16.94 10.26
N ASP A 39 -14.30 18.13 10.84
CA ASP A 39 -13.67 18.53 12.10
C ASP A 39 -14.22 17.75 13.31
N SER A 40 -15.40 17.12 13.16
CA SER A 40 -16.03 16.31 14.20
C SER A 40 -15.58 14.84 14.24
N VAL A 41 -14.77 14.40 13.28
CA VAL A 41 -14.38 12.99 13.15
C VAL A 41 -13.37 12.60 14.22
N ALA A 42 -13.76 11.66 15.08
CA ALA A 42 -12.99 11.29 16.28
C ALA A 42 -11.89 10.23 16.05
N SER A 43 -11.84 9.56 14.90
CA SER A 43 -10.76 8.61 14.56
C SER A 43 -10.73 8.28 13.06
N ALA A 44 -9.64 7.66 12.60
CA ALA A 44 -9.51 7.11 11.25
C ALA A 44 -10.47 5.94 10.95
N ASN A 45 -11.21 5.43 11.95
CA ASN A 45 -12.16 4.35 11.74
C ASN A 45 -13.36 4.83 10.92
N TRP A 46 -13.73 4.08 9.88
CA TRP A 46 -14.91 4.34 9.06
C TRP A 46 -16.22 4.47 9.87
N THR A 47 -16.30 3.84 11.04
CA THR A 47 -17.43 4.01 11.96
C THR A 47 -17.54 5.44 12.48
N SER A 48 -16.42 6.09 12.76
CA SER A 48 -16.35 7.51 13.18
C SER A 48 -16.75 8.46 12.05
N ILE A 49 -16.52 8.07 10.80
CA ILE A 49 -16.91 8.86 9.62
C ILE A 49 -18.41 8.67 9.34
N TRP A 50 -18.93 7.44 9.33
CA TRP A 50 -20.28 7.14 8.86
C TRP A 50 -21.36 7.07 9.94
N GLY A 51 -21.03 7.32 11.21
CA GLY A 51 -21.97 7.39 12.34
C GLY A 51 -22.58 6.04 12.75
N GLY A 52 -21.92 4.92 12.45
CA GLY A 52 -22.42 3.57 12.72
C GLY A 52 -23.40 3.00 11.67
N GLY A 53 -23.91 1.80 11.93
CA GLY A 53 -24.77 1.04 10.99
C GLY A 53 -23.98 0.12 10.04
N ASP A 54 -24.43 -0.01 8.79
CA ASP A 54 -23.80 -0.84 7.74
C ASP A 54 -22.52 -0.17 7.17
N VAL A 55 -21.53 0.04 8.06
CA VAL A 55 -20.26 0.73 7.78
C VAL A 55 -19.48 0.00 6.68
N GLU A 56 -19.46 -1.34 6.70
CA GLU A 56 -18.76 -2.14 5.69
C GLU A 56 -19.29 -1.87 4.29
N ASN A 57 -20.61 -1.88 4.11
CA ASN A 57 -21.25 -1.61 2.82
C ASN A 57 -21.09 -0.15 2.40
N LYS A 58 -21.21 0.82 3.32
CA LYS A 58 -20.96 2.25 3.01
C LYS A 58 -19.52 2.48 2.56
N THR A 59 -18.55 1.89 3.25
CA THR A 59 -17.14 1.96 2.86
C THR A 59 -16.90 1.30 1.50
N GLN A 60 -17.51 0.14 1.25
CA GLN A 60 -17.45 -0.51 -0.05
C GLN A 60 -18.06 0.38 -1.16
N GLN A 61 -19.26 0.92 -0.93
CA GLN A 61 -19.94 1.82 -1.87
C GLN A 61 -19.11 3.07 -2.17
N PHE A 62 -18.48 3.67 -1.15
CA PHE A 62 -17.58 4.80 -1.34
C PHE A 62 -16.42 4.45 -2.28
N PHE A 63 -15.71 3.35 -2.01
CA PHE A 63 -14.58 2.90 -2.82
C PHE A 63 -14.96 2.46 -4.23
N GLU A 64 -16.20 2.00 -4.44
CA GLU A 64 -16.76 1.67 -5.77
C GLU A 64 -17.39 2.88 -6.46
N SER A 65 -17.50 4.03 -5.77
CA SER A 65 -18.15 5.21 -6.31
C SER A 65 -17.28 5.96 -7.33
N LYS A 66 -17.94 6.64 -8.27
CA LYS A 66 -17.28 7.60 -9.15
C LYS A 66 -16.58 8.72 -8.38
N LYS A 67 -17.07 9.07 -7.20
CA LYS A 67 -16.49 10.12 -6.36
C LYS A 67 -15.07 9.76 -5.92
N PHE A 68 -14.87 8.54 -5.42
CA PHE A 68 -13.52 8.05 -5.13
C PHE A 68 -12.67 7.93 -6.40
N GLU A 69 -13.25 7.44 -7.50
CA GLU A 69 -12.52 7.22 -8.76
C GLU A 69 -12.01 8.52 -9.41
N THR A 70 -12.82 9.59 -9.41
CA THR A 70 -12.55 10.79 -10.21
C THR A 70 -12.39 12.08 -9.41
N GLU A 71 -12.89 12.16 -8.18
CA GLU A 71 -12.89 13.40 -7.38
C GLU A 71 -11.92 13.36 -6.21
N LEU A 72 -11.19 12.26 -5.97
CA LEU A 72 -10.18 12.19 -4.93
C LEU A 72 -9.03 13.15 -5.25
N ALA A 73 -8.95 14.26 -4.52
CA ALA A 73 -7.93 15.27 -4.72
C ALA A 73 -6.61 14.91 -4.02
N ALA A 74 -5.48 15.31 -4.63
CA ALA A 74 -4.18 15.28 -3.98
C ALA A 74 -4.02 16.46 -3.01
N VAL A 75 -3.22 16.26 -1.96
CA VAL A 75 -2.77 17.32 -1.05
C VAL A 75 -1.78 18.21 -1.81
N ALA A 76 -1.97 19.53 -1.71
CA ALA A 76 -1.15 20.51 -2.42
C ALA A 76 0.31 20.51 -1.92
N GLY A 77 1.26 20.76 -2.81
CA GLY A 77 2.69 20.87 -2.48
C GLY A 77 3.43 19.53 -2.32
N ALA A 78 2.71 18.41 -2.17
CA ALA A 78 3.31 17.11 -1.91
C ALA A 78 4.23 16.64 -3.04
N ASN A 79 3.81 16.80 -4.30
CA ASN A 79 4.57 16.35 -5.46
C ASN A 79 5.83 17.19 -5.66
N GLU A 80 5.72 18.51 -5.47
CA GLU A 80 6.80 19.48 -5.57
C GLU A 80 7.92 19.18 -4.57
N VAL A 81 7.56 18.67 -3.39
CA VAL A 81 8.51 18.31 -2.33
C VAL A 81 9.08 16.92 -2.52
N LEU A 82 8.26 15.92 -2.82
CA LEU A 82 8.70 14.53 -2.92
C LEU A 82 9.52 14.24 -4.18
N LYS A 83 9.18 14.85 -5.32
CA LYS A 83 9.84 14.52 -6.59
C LYS A 83 11.35 14.81 -6.59
N PRO A 84 11.85 15.94 -6.07
CA PRO A 84 13.29 16.19 -5.93
C PRO A 84 14.00 15.22 -4.97
N LEU A 85 13.30 14.66 -3.97
CA LEU A 85 13.87 13.75 -2.98
C LEU A 85 14.29 12.41 -3.55
N ARG A 86 13.80 12.03 -4.74
CA ARG A 86 14.22 10.80 -5.43
C ARG A 86 15.72 10.69 -5.66
N LYS A 87 16.44 11.80 -5.72
CA LYS A 87 17.91 11.77 -5.88
C LYS A 87 18.62 11.29 -4.62
N TYR A 88 17.96 11.28 -3.47
CA TYR A 88 18.53 10.87 -2.17
C TYR A 88 17.88 9.58 -1.66
N PHE A 89 16.56 9.46 -1.82
CA PHE A 89 15.76 8.39 -1.21
C PHE A 89 15.20 7.40 -2.23
N SER A 90 14.94 6.17 -1.78
CA SER A 90 13.95 5.30 -2.40
C SER A 90 12.59 5.62 -1.81
N LEU A 91 11.66 6.09 -2.64
CA LEU A 91 10.36 6.57 -2.20
C LEU A 91 9.32 5.46 -2.38
N LEU A 92 8.66 5.07 -1.29
CA LEU A 92 7.57 4.10 -1.32
C LEU A 92 6.29 4.76 -0.83
N ALA A 93 5.18 4.51 -1.51
CA ALA A 93 3.85 4.86 -1.01
C ALA A 93 3.30 3.67 -0.22
N ILE A 94 2.64 3.93 0.91
CA ILE A 94 1.96 2.89 1.71
C ILE A 94 0.50 3.27 1.98
N THR A 95 -0.41 2.31 1.98
CA THR A 95 -1.85 2.58 2.18
C THR A 95 -2.56 1.43 2.88
N ASP A 96 -3.60 1.80 3.64
CA ASP A 96 -4.50 0.88 4.34
C ASP A 96 -5.78 0.58 3.52
N ARG A 97 -5.88 1.12 2.30
CA ARG A 97 -6.99 0.87 1.38
C ARG A 97 -7.20 -0.62 1.13
N PRO A 98 -8.44 -1.05 0.87
CA PRO A 98 -8.68 -2.44 0.53
C PRO A 98 -8.09 -2.77 -0.85
N ARG A 99 -7.62 -4.00 -1.01
CA ARG A 99 -6.95 -4.47 -2.24
C ARG A 99 -7.81 -4.39 -3.50
N PHE A 100 -9.14 -4.41 -3.39
CA PHE A 100 -10.01 -4.32 -4.56
C PHE A 100 -9.95 -2.94 -5.25
N VAL A 101 -9.43 -1.89 -4.59
CA VAL A 101 -9.15 -0.57 -5.21
C VAL A 101 -7.68 -0.37 -5.57
N GLU A 102 -6.89 -1.45 -5.64
CA GLU A 102 -5.47 -1.33 -5.91
C GLU A 102 -5.18 -0.70 -7.27
N LYS A 103 -5.93 -1.08 -8.31
CA LYS A 103 -5.77 -0.52 -9.65
C LYS A 103 -6.00 0.99 -9.65
N GLN A 104 -7.13 1.43 -9.09
CA GLN A 104 -7.50 2.84 -8.98
C GLN A 104 -6.46 3.62 -8.19
N THR A 105 -5.95 3.06 -7.09
CA THR A 105 -4.92 3.71 -6.27
C THR A 105 -3.61 3.88 -7.03
N ARG A 106 -3.19 2.88 -7.82
CA ARG A 106 -2.00 2.97 -8.68
C ARG A 106 -2.16 4.00 -9.78
N GLU A 107 -3.31 4.01 -10.45
CA GLU A 107 -3.63 4.98 -11.50
C GLU A 107 -3.68 6.41 -10.96
N TRP A 108 -4.27 6.58 -9.78
CA TRP A 108 -4.31 7.86 -9.07
C TRP A 108 -2.90 8.37 -8.70
N LEU A 109 -2.02 7.51 -8.18
CA LEU A 109 -0.63 7.88 -7.90
C LEU A 109 0.15 8.19 -9.18
N ASP A 110 -0.06 7.44 -10.27
CA ASP A 110 0.57 7.72 -11.56
C ASP A 110 0.11 9.06 -12.15
N HIS A 111 -1.13 9.47 -11.87
CA HIS A 111 -1.68 10.76 -12.31
C HIS A 111 -1.12 11.93 -11.50
N HIS A 112 -1.20 11.88 -10.17
CA HIS A 112 -0.84 13.00 -9.28
C HIS A 112 0.64 13.06 -8.91
N PHE A 113 1.32 11.90 -8.87
CA PHE A 113 2.70 11.73 -8.40
C PHE A 113 3.55 10.99 -9.45
N ALA A 114 3.36 11.38 -10.72
CA ALA A 114 4.00 10.75 -11.87
C ALA A 114 5.53 10.66 -11.70
N GLY A 115 6.02 9.43 -11.60
CA GLY A 115 7.45 9.13 -11.46
C GLY A 115 8.06 9.51 -10.11
N VAL A 116 7.25 9.66 -9.05
CA VAL A 116 7.72 9.93 -7.68
C VAL A 116 8.06 8.64 -6.94
N PHE A 117 7.17 7.65 -6.95
CA PHE A 117 7.31 6.45 -6.12
C PHE A 117 7.95 5.30 -6.89
N ASP A 118 8.80 4.53 -6.20
CA ASP A 118 9.37 3.28 -6.70
C ASP A 118 8.40 2.11 -6.55
N LYS A 119 7.53 2.15 -5.54
CA LYS A 119 6.56 1.10 -5.22
C LYS A 119 5.37 1.64 -4.44
N LEU A 120 4.22 0.98 -4.61
CA LEU A 120 3.06 1.08 -3.72
C LEU A 120 2.96 -0.19 -2.87
N VAL A 121 2.82 -0.01 -1.56
CA VAL A 121 2.68 -1.07 -0.56
C VAL A 121 1.29 -0.95 0.05
N PHE A 122 0.53 -2.05 0.05
CA PHE A 122 -0.70 -2.10 0.85
C PHE A 122 -0.38 -2.82 2.15
N VAL A 123 -0.92 -2.31 3.24
CA VAL A 123 -0.71 -2.89 4.57
C VAL A 123 -1.26 -4.32 4.64
N ASP A 124 -2.37 -4.59 3.93
CA ASP A 124 -3.06 -5.89 3.93
C ASP A 124 -3.43 -6.31 5.35
N GLN A 125 -4.54 -5.76 5.84
CA GLN A 125 -5.04 -6.02 7.18
C GLN A 125 -6.22 -7.01 7.18
N ASP A 126 -6.27 -7.83 8.22
CA ASP A 126 -7.41 -8.74 8.51
C ASP A 126 -8.43 -8.08 9.45
N SER A 127 -8.01 -7.06 10.21
CA SER A 127 -8.83 -6.29 11.13
C SER A 127 -8.23 -4.88 11.27
N PRO A 128 -9.06 -3.83 11.46
CA PRO A 128 -8.59 -2.48 11.81
C PRO A 128 -7.60 -2.46 12.98
N ASP A 129 -7.76 -3.35 13.97
CA ASP A 129 -6.90 -3.43 15.14
C ASP A 129 -5.47 -3.91 14.83
N HIS A 130 -5.23 -4.41 13.61
CA HIS A 130 -3.93 -4.94 13.20
C HIS A 130 -3.17 -4.01 12.25
N VAL A 131 -3.71 -2.84 11.88
CA VAL A 131 -3.05 -1.90 10.95
C VAL A 131 -1.67 -1.53 11.45
N VAL A 132 -1.57 -1.10 12.70
CA VAL A 132 -0.32 -0.60 13.28
C VAL A 132 0.74 -1.69 13.35
N ALA A 133 0.38 -2.86 13.90
CA ALA A 133 1.28 -4.01 13.97
C ALA A 133 1.79 -4.40 12.58
N ARG A 134 0.91 -4.35 11.58
CA ARG A 134 1.27 -4.71 10.21
C ARG A 134 2.13 -3.65 9.51
N LYS A 135 1.89 -2.36 9.76
CA LYS A 135 2.79 -1.28 9.32
C LYS A 135 4.18 -1.44 9.94
N LYS A 136 4.27 -1.76 11.23
CA LYS A 136 5.54 -2.03 11.93
C LYS A 136 6.34 -3.15 11.26
N GLU A 137 5.70 -4.30 11.00
CA GLU A 137 6.31 -5.40 10.25
C GLU A 137 6.79 -4.96 8.85
N LEU A 138 5.98 -4.18 8.14
CA LEU A 138 6.35 -3.68 6.82
C LEU A 138 7.52 -2.69 6.87
N TYR A 139 7.58 -1.85 7.89
CA TYR A 139 8.69 -0.91 8.08
C TYR A 139 9.99 -1.63 8.37
N ASP A 140 9.95 -2.67 9.20
CA ASP A 140 11.10 -3.55 9.46
C ASP A 140 11.53 -4.29 8.19
N ASP A 141 10.60 -4.93 7.47
CA ASP A 141 10.85 -5.69 6.23
C ASP A 141 11.47 -4.80 5.12
N LEU A 142 10.99 -3.55 5.01
CA LEU A 142 11.44 -2.58 3.99
C LEU A 142 12.63 -1.74 4.48
N LYS A 143 13.13 -1.99 5.69
CA LYS A 143 14.22 -1.26 6.35
C LYS A 143 14.00 0.26 6.30
N VAL A 144 12.78 0.70 6.62
CA VAL A 144 12.38 2.10 6.56
C VAL A 144 13.22 2.93 7.52
N LYS A 145 13.71 4.07 7.03
CA LYS A 145 14.49 5.03 7.83
C LYS A 145 13.74 6.32 8.09
N VAL A 146 12.86 6.69 7.17
CA VAL A 146 12.00 7.87 7.28
C VAL A 146 10.56 7.45 7.00
N ALA A 147 9.66 7.70 7.94
CA ALA A 147 8.23 7.48 7.79
C ALA A 147 7.48 8.82 7.77
N VAL A 148 6.56 9.00 6.83
CA VAL A 148 5.82 10.24 6.63
C VAL A 148 4.33 9.97 6.65
N GLY A 149 3.57 10.74 7.43
CA GLY A 149 2.12 10.57 7.60
C GLY A 149 1.46 11.81 8.20
N SER A 150 0.15 11.76 8.44
CA SER A 150 -0.66 12.87 8.98
C SER A 150 -1.40 12.50 10.27
N ASP A 151 -1.68 11.21 10.47
CA ASP A 151 -2.12 10.65 11.75
C ASP A 151 -0.90 10.42 12.65
N ALA A 152 -0.63 11.39 13.50
CA ALA A 152 0.60 11.42 14.29
C ALA A 152 0.62 10.34 15.37
N ALA A 153 -0.54 9.99 15.93
CA ALA A 153 -0.66 8.93 16.93
C ALA A 153 -0.39 7.55 16.31
N MET A 154 -1.05 7.24 15.19
CA MET A 154 -0.84 6.00 14.47
C MET A 154 0.60 5.89 13.95
N LEU A 155 1.13 6.96 13.37
CA LEU A 155 2.47 6.97 12.81
C LEU A 155 3.53 6.77 13.89
N ALA A 156 3.39 7.43 15.04
CA ALA A 156 4.32 7.27 16.16
C ALA A 156 4.34 5.84 16.74
N GLU A 157 3.22 5.12 16.69
CA GLU A 157 3.14 3.72 17.12
C GLU A 157 3.69 2.77 16.05
N ALA A 158 3.29 2.94 14.78
CA ALA A 158 3.75 2.09 13.68
C ALA A 158 5.24 2.25 13.40
N ALA A 159 5.78 3.46 13.60
CA ALA A 159 7.15 3.84 13.32
C ALA A 159 8.06 3.83 14.56
N GLU A 160 7.70 3.09 15.62
CA GLU A 160 8.46 3.02 16.88
C GLU A 160 9.96 2.73 16.70
N HIS A 161 10.32 1.92 15.71
CA HIS A 161 11.71 1.56 15.40
C HIS A 161 12.30 2.32 14.20
N VAL A 162 11.56 3.26 13.62
CA VAL A 162 12.03 4.09 12.49
C VAL A 162 12.77 5.30 13.05
N GLY A 163 13.95 5.59 12.50
CA GLY A 163 14.82 6.65 13.04
C GLY A 163 14.24 8.06 12.93
N HIS A 164 13.46 8.32 11.87
CA HIS A 164 12.86 9.64 11.63
C HIS A 164 11.39 9.53 11.23
N VAL A 165 10.57 10.33 11.87
CA VAL A 165 9.13 10.41 11.63
C VAL A 165 8.78 11.85 11.29
N VAL A 166 8.16 12.06 10.13
CA VAL A 166 7.71 13.38 9.67
C VAL A 166 6.20 13.39 9.60
N VAL A 167 5.56 14.16 10.46
CA VAL A 167 4.12 14.39 10.44
C VAL A 167 3.86 15.62 9.59
N VAL A 168 3.11 15.49 8.49
CA VAL A 168 2.75 16.59 7.60
C VAL A 168 1.24 16.80 7.63
N GLY A 169 0.83 18.03 7.96
CA GLY A 169 -0.57 18.37 8.13
C GLY A 169 -1.12 17.86 9.45
N SER A 170 -2.45 17.73 9.49
CA SER A 170 -3.14 17.15 10.63
C SER A 170 -4.45 16.50 10.16
N VAL A 171 -4.88 15.49 10.91
CA VAL A 171 -6.23 14.95 10.83
C VAL A 171 -7.01 15.39 12.08
N PRO A 172 -8.35 15.50 12.01
CA PRO A 172 -9.17 16.07 13.08
C PRO A 172 -9.04 15.37 14.44
N TRP A 173 -8.71 14.08 14.43
CA TRP A 173 -8.56 13.26 15.64
C TRP A 173 -7.13 13.22 16.19
N THR A 174 -6.18 13.87 15.53
CA THR A 174 -4.82 14.01 16.09
C THR A 174 -4.85 15.09 17.14
N THR A 175 -4.81 14.70 18.42
CA THR A 175 -4.36 15.60 19.48
C THR A 175 -2.89 15.90 19.23
N ALA A 176 -2.46 17.17 19.36
CA ALA A 176 -1.06 17.55 19.19
C ALA A 176 -0.16 16.55 19.92
N VAL A 177 0.72 15.86 19.20
CA VAL A 177 1.62 14.90 19.80
C VAL A 177 2.54 15.70 20.71
N GLU A 178 2.56 15.37 22.00
CA GLU A 178 3.56 15.93 22.90
C GLU A 178 4.93 15.74 22.24
N GLU A 179 5.65 16.84 22.06
CA GLU A 179 6.98 16.99 21.42
C GLU A 179 8.08 16.11 22.06
N SER A 180 7.72 15.17 22.93
CA SER A 180 8.57 14.42 23.84
C SER A 180 9.20 13.16 23.22
N ARG A 181 8.94 12.84 21.95
CA ARG A 181 9.64 11.73 21.25
C ARG A 181 10.74 12.27 20.33
N SER A 182 11.99 11.91 20.65
CA SER A 182 13.15 12.17 19.79
C SER A 182 12.94 11.58 18.40
N GLY A 183 13.17 12.37 17.34
CA GLY A 183 13.08 11.91 15.95
C GLY A 183 11.69 12.09 15.30
N VAL A 184 10.70 12.66 16.01
CA VAL A 184 9.42 13.08 15.42
C VAL A 184 9.48 14.57 15.09
N THR A 185 9.12 14.95 13.87
CA THR A 185 8.98 16.36 13.46
C THR A 185 7.62 16.57 12.84
N GLN A 186 6.86 17.54 13.35
CA GLN A 186 5.54 17.88 12.83
C GLN A 186 5.56 19.23 12.12
N VAL A 187 4.96 19.28 10.94
CA VAL A 187 4.80 20.48 10.11
C VAL A 187 3.36 20.58 9.63
N THR A 188 2.91 21.80 9.33
CA THR A 188 1.50 22.06 8.99
C THR A 188 1.18 21.80 7.53
N GLU A 189 2.17 21.92 6.64
CA GLU A 189 2.02 21.72 5.20
C GLU A 189 3.29 21.20 4.55
N TRP A 190 3.17 20.75 3.29
CA TRP A 190 4.28 20.15 2.55
C TRP A 190 5.42 21.13 2.26
N SER A 191 5.12 22.41 2.06
CA SER A 191 6.14 23.47 1.87
C SER A 191 7.15 23.50 3.02
N GLU A 192 6.67 23.44 4.27
CA GLU A 192 7.48 23.37 5.48
C GLU A 192 8.25 22.04 5.59
N ALA A 193 7.64 20.93 5.16
CA ALA A 193 8.28 19.61 5.16
C ALA A 193 9.58 19.59 4.33
N LYS A 194 9.71 20.48 3.33
CA LYS A 194 10.94 20.59 2.53
C LYS A 194 12.17 20.87 3.40
N GLU A 195 12.06 21.78 4.37
CA GLU A 195 13.18 22.13 5.24
C GLU A 195 13.57 20.95 6.15
N VAL A 196 12.57 20.21 6.63
CA VAL A 196 12.77 18.98 7.41
C VAL A 196 13.56 17.96 6.60
N PHE A 197 13.18 17.72 5.33
CA PHE A 197 13.92 16.78 4.48
C PHE A 197 15.33 17.27 4.14
N ASP A 198 15.53 18.58 3.92
CA ASP A 198 16.86 19.16 3.70
C ASP A 198 17.78 18.95 4.92
N GLN A 199 17.23 19.01 6.13
CA GLN A 199 17.96 18.71 7.36
C GLN A 199 18.27 17.20 7.49
N LEU A 200 17.28 16.33 7.24
CA LEU A 200 17.46 14.88 7.26
C LEU A 200 18.51 14.40 6.26
N ILE A 201 18.57 15.01 5.07
CA ILE A 201 19.60 14.70 4.06
C ILE A 201 21.01 14.97 4.62
N LYS A 202 21.19 16.06 5.37
CA LYS A 202 22.48 16.40 5.98
C LYS A 202 22.82 15.46 7.13
N GLU A 203 21.85 15.19 8.01
CA GLU A 203 22.01 14.32 9.17
C GLU A 203 22.36 12.88 8.77
N LEU A 204 21.71 12.38 7.72
CA LEU A 204 21.96 11.05 7.17
C LEU A 204 23.12 11.01 6.17
N GLU A 205 23.83 12.15 5.98
CA GLU A 205 24.97 12.30 5.07
C GLU A 205 24.68 11.83 3.63
N LEU A 206 23.45 12.01 3.15
CA LEU A 206 22.99 11.46 1.88
C LEU A 206 23.58 12.21 0.70
N GLN A 207 24.24 11.47 -0.19
CA GLN A 207 24.74 12.01 -1.44
C GLN A 207 23.68 11.91 -2.54
N PRO A 208 23.52 12.95 -3.37
CA PRO A 208 22.59 12.89 -4.49
C PRO A 208 23.11 11.89 -5.54
N LEU A 209 22.20 11.11 -6.12
CA LEU A 209 22.51 10.29 -7.29
C LEU A 209 22.88 11.16 -8.49
N GLU A 210 23.96 10.82 -9.18
CA GLU A 210 24.36 11.45 -10.45
C GLU A 210 23.28 11.31 -11.53
N LYS A 211 22.54 10.19 -11.52
CA LYS A 211 21.47 9.89 -12.46
C LYS A 211 20.21 9.52 -11.69
N VAL A 212 19.20 10.40 -11.78
CA VAL A 212 17.89 10.19 -11.17
C VAL A 212 16.93 9.70 -12.23
N PHE A 213 16.46 8.47 -12.10
CA PHE A 213 15.40 7.95 -12.96
C PHE A 213 14.05 8.27 -12.34
N ALA A 214 13.10 8.66 -13.19
CA ALA A 214 11.70 8.73 -12.79
C ALA A 214 11.26 7.36 -12.24
N GLY A 215 10.44 7.40 -11.20
CA GLY A 215 9.75 6.22 -10.69
C GLY A 215 8.98 5.54 -11.83
N PRO A 216 8.85 4.21 -11.77
CA PRO A 216 8.10 3.50 -12.80
C PRO A 216 6.61 3.86 -12.70
N ARG A 217 5.86 3.60 -13.79
CA ARG A 217 4.39 3.70 -13.73
C ARG A 217 3.84 2.57 -12.87
N LEU A 218 3.30 2.90 -11.72
CA LEU A 218 2.78 1.96 -10.74
C LEU A 218 1.62 1.12 -11.29
N ALA A 219 0.80 1.67 -12.18
CA ALA A 219 -0.32 0.97 -12.80
C ALA A 219 0.12 -0.09 -13.82
N ARG A 220 1.38 -0.09 -14.27
CA ARG A 220 1.92 -1.14 -15.15
C ARG A 220 2.27 -2.42 -14.41
N TYR A 221 2.45 -2.36 -13.09
CA TYR A 221 2.73 -3.53 -12.27
C TYR A 221 1.44 -4.28 -11.99
N THR A 222 1.15 -5.27 -12.83
CA THR A 222 0.00 -6.16 -12.61
C THR A 222 0.31 -7.31 -11.67
N ASP A 223 1.59 -7.54 -11.36
CA ASP A 223 2.08 -8.72 -10.63
C ASP A 223 1.74 -8.64 -9.13
N ASP A 224 1.48 -7.42 -8.64
CA ASP A 224 1.08 -7.17 -7.26
C ASP A 224 -0.45 -7.08 -7.09
N LEU A 225 -1.23 -7.03 -8.18
CA LEU A 225 -2.70 -6.91 -8.14
C LEU A 225 -3.30 -8.16 -7.49
N VAL A 226 -3.83 -8.01 -6.27
CA VAL A 226 -4.57 -9.09 -5.64
C VAL A 226 -5.95 -9.18 -6.27
N THR A 227 -6.24 -10.30 -6.96
CA THR A 227 -7.63 -10.56 -7.37
C THR A 227 -8.42 -11.02 -6.15
N VAL A 228 -9.10 -10.10 -5.50
CA VAL A 228 -9.97 -10.37 -4.35
C VAL A 228 -11.37 -10.69 -4.84
N SER A 229 -11.84 -11.94 -4.72
CA SER A 229 -13.26 -12.24 -4.94
C SER A 229 -13.73 -13.54 -4.29
N THR A 230 -14.60 -13.45 -3.30
CA THR A 230 -15.25 -14.63 -2.71
C THR A 230 -16.40 -15.17 -3.56
N ARG A 231 -16.83 -14.42 -4.58
CA ARG A 231 -17.99 -14.75 -5.43
C ARG A 231 -17.61 -15.39 -6.77
N LYS A 232 -16.33 -15.36 -7.14
CA LYS A 232 -15.89 -15.90 -8.42
C LYS A 232 -15.71 -17.41 -8.30
N PRO A 233 -16.20 -18.20 -9.27
CA PRO A 233 -16.04 -19.64 -9.26
C PRO A 233 -14.56 -20.01 -9.37
N ALA A 234 -14.17 -21.16 -8.82
CA ALA A 234 -12.80 -21.65 -8.85
C ALA A 234 -12.16 -21.66 -10.26
N VAL A 235 -12.97 -21.92 -11.30
CA VAL A 235 -12.57 -21.88 -12.72
C VAL A 235 -12.05 -20.51 -13.16
N PHE A 236 -12.60 -19.42 -12.61
CA PHE A 236 -12.11 -18.06 -12.91
C PHE A 236 -10.65 -17.89 -12.51
N TYR A 237 -10.27 -18.40 -11.34
CA TYR A 237 -8.91 -18.34 -10.83
C TYR A 237 -7.95 -19.23 -11.63
N ALA A 238 -8.38 -20.44 -12.00
CA ALA A 238 -7.61 -21.29 -12.89
C ALA A 238 -7.33 -20.60 -14.25
N ASN A 239 -8.31 -19.88 -14.80
CA ASN A 239 -8.14 -19.13 -16.04
C ASN A 239 -7.19 -17.93 -15.89
N ILE A 240 -7.26 -17.19 -14.77
CA ILE A 240 -6.30 -16.11 -14.48
C ILE A 240 -4.88 -16.66 -14.45
N ILE A 241 -4.66 -17.74 -13.71
CA ILE A 241 -3.37 -18.44 -13.62
C ILE A 241 -2.94 -18.82 -15.05
N ASN A 242 -3.73 -19.61 -15.78
CA ASN A 242 -3.41 -20.01 -17.16
C ASN A 242 -3.05 -18.83 -18.08
N SER A 243 -3.84 -17.74 -18.07
CA SER A 243 -3.60 -16.57 -18.92
C SER A 243 -2.28 -15.86 -18.62
N LYS A 244 -1.94 -15.72 -17.33
CA LYS A 244 -0.70 -15.09 -16.87
C LYS A 244 0.53 -15.92 -17.25
N PHE A 245 0.41 -17.23 -17.38
CA PHE A 245 1.51 -18.13 -17.75
C PHE A 245 1.77 -18.29 -19.26
N THR A 246 1.06 -17.54 -20.11
CA THR A 246 1.29 -17.57 -21.56
C THR A 246 2.57 -16.84 -21.99
N VAL A 247 3.10 -15.94 -21.15
CA VAL A 247 4.24 -15.06 -21.49
C VAL A 247 5.55 -15.60 -20.89
N GLN A 248 6.69 -15.46 -21.59
CA GLN A 248 8.03 -15.88 -21.14
C GLN A 248 8.62 -14.97 -20.04
N LYS A 249 7.84 -14.59 -19.03
CA LYS A 249 8.28 -13.75 -17.91
C LYS A 249 8.00 -14.43 -16.57
N GLN A 250 8.76 -14.06 -15.55
CA GLN A 250 8.43 -14.40 -14.17
C GLN A 250 7.20 -13.57 -13.79
N GLU A 251 6.14 -14.23 -13.35
CA GLU A 251 4.89 -13.59 -12.98
C GLU A 251 4.58 -13.93 -11.52
N THR A 252 4.18 -12.91 -10.76
CA THR A 252 3.62 -13.10 -9.43
C THR A 252 2.11 -12.97 -9.54
N VAL A 253 1.39 -13.93 -8.97
CA VAL A 253 -0.07 -13.93 -8.91
C VAL A 253 -0.46 -13.99 -7.44
N ARG A 254 -1.05 -12.91 -6.94
CA ARG A 254 -1.62 -12.86 -5.60
C ARG A 254 -3.14 -12.96 -5.67
N LEU A 255 -3.71 -13.86 -4.89
CA LEU A 255 -5.15 -14.14 -4.86
C LEU A 255 -5.66 -14.10 -3.42
N GLN A 256 -6.87 -13.60 -3.23
CA GLN A 256 -7.62 -13.74 -1.99
C GLN A 256 -9.02 -14.24 -2.36
N ALA A 257 -9.31 -15.49 -1.98
CA ALA A 257 -10.50 -16.20 -2.43
C ALA A 257 -10.93 -17.24 -1.39
N SER A 258 -12.08 -17.89 -1.61
CA SER A 258 -12.52 -18.99 -0.75
C SER A 258 -11.53 -20.16 -0.76
N GLU A 259 -11.56 -21.02 0.27
CA GLU A 259 -10.68 -22.18 0.37
C GLU A 259 -10.76 -23.10 -0.85
N ALA A 260 -11.98 -23.40 -1.30
CA ALA A 260 -12.19 -24.18 -2.53
C ALA A 260 -11.52 -23.53 -3.75
N ALA A 261 -11.62 -22.20 -3.89
CA ALA A 261 -10.99 -21.47 -4.99
C ALA A 261 -9.47 -21.47 -4.90
N ILE A 262 -8.89 -21.35 -3.69
CA ILE A 262 -7.44 -21.45 -3.46
C ILE A 262 -6.93 -22.86 -3.76
N THR A 263 -7.63 -23.91 -3.32
CA THR A 263 -7.24 -25.30 -3.61
C THR A 263 -7.23 -25.57 -5.11
N THR A 264 -8.26 -25.14 -5.84
CA THR A 264 -8.28 -25.26 -7.31
C THR A 264 -7.20 -24.42 -7.98
N ALA A 265 -6.91 -23.21 -7.47
CA ALA A 265 -5.82 -22.37 -7.97
C ALA A 265 -4.46 -23.04 -7.80
N VAL A 266 -4.20 -23.66 -6.64
CA VAL A 266 -2.98 -24.44 -6.39
C VAL A 266 -2.90 -25.65 -7.31
N GLN A 267 -4.00 -26.40 -7.50
CA GLN A 267 -4.04 -27.52 -8.45
C GLN A 267 -3.76 -27.08 -9.89
N ALA A 268 -4.35 -25.96 -10.34
CA ALA A 268 -4.10 -25.41 -11.66
C ALA A 268 -2.63 -24.99 -11.85
N ALA A 269 -2.04 -24.34 -10.83
CA ALA A 269 -0.63 -23.98 -10.83
C ALA A 269 0.29 -25.21 -10.91
N GLU A 270 -0.06 -26.29 -10.21
CA GLU A 270 0.69 -27.54 -10.21
C GLU A 270 0.59 -28.29 -11.55
N ILE A 271 -0.58 -28.32 -12.17
CA ILE A 271 -0.79 -28.87 -13.51
C ILE A 271 0.07 -28.11 -14.53
N LEU A 272 0.10 -26.77 -14.46
CA LEU A 272 0.95 -25.95 -15.33
C LEU A 272 2.44 -26.19 -15.10
N ARG A 273 2.87 -26.41 -13.85
CA ARG A 273 4.25 -26.78 -13.51
C ARG A 273 4.65 -28.05 -14.28
N ILE A 274 3.79 -29.06 -14.27
CA ILE A 274 3.98 -30.35 -14.94
C ILE A 274 3.96 -30.20 -16.47
N GLN A 275 3.00 -29.45 -17.01
CA GLN A 275 2.76 -29.39 -18.46
C GLN A 275 3.69 -28.42 -19.21
N ASN A 276 4.09 -27.31 -18.60
CA ASN A 276 4.74 -26.18 -19.29
C ASN A 276 6.21 -25.94 -18.92
N ASN A 277 6.86 -26.86 -18.18
CA ASN A 277 8.23 -26.69 -17.67
C ASN A 277 8.43 -25.34 -16.93
N ALA A 278 7.46 -24.97 -16.10
CA ALA A 278 7.60 -23.83 -15.19
C ALA A 278 8.19 -24.31 -13.85
N ILE A 279 9.02 -23.48 -13.21
CA ILE A 279 9.39 -23.68 -11.81
C ILE A 279 8.44 -22.86 -10.96
N THR A 280 7.75 -23.55 -10.06
CA THR A 280 7.11 -22.88 -8.93
C THR A 280 8.17 -22.45 -7.93
N THR A 281 8.49 -21.17 -7.89
CA THR A 281 9.50 -20.62 -6.99
C THR A 281 8.94 -20.36 -5.60
N LYS A 282 7.63 -20.08 -5.46
CA LYS A 282 6.98 -19.93 -4.16
C LYS A 282 5.48 -20.18 -4.26
N ILE A 283 4.94 -21.04 -3.40
CA ILE A 283 3.53 -21.06 -3.04
C ILE A 283 3.48 -20.74 -1.55
N SER A 284 2.90 -19.61 -1.17
CA SER A 284 2.62 -19.33 0.23
C SER A 284 1.15 -19.06 0.44
N THR A 285 0.54 -19.87 1.29
CA THR A 285 -0.81 -19.67 1.78
C THR A 285 -0.75 -19.04 3.16
N ARG A 286 -1.43 -17.90 3.35
CA ARG A 286 -1.74 -17.34 4.67
C ARG A 286 -3.24 -17.37 4.87
N TYR A 287 -3.69 -17.37 6.12
CA TYR A 287 -5.11 -17.20 6.43
C TYR A 287 -5.34 -15.76 6.90
N ALA A 288 -6.29 -15.09 6.28
CA ALA A 288 -6.79 -13.79 6.69
C ALA A 288 -8.09 -13.96 7.48
N LEU A 289 -8.25 -13.37 8.66
CA LEU A 289 -9.56 -13.33 9.32
C LEU A 289 -10.45 -12.32 8.59
N ASN A 290 -11.65 -12.73 8.18
CA ASN A 290 -12.55 -11.85 7.42
C ASN A 290 -13.57 -11.11 8.31
N ARG A 291 -13.54 -11.32 9.63
CA ARG A 291 -14.29 -10.56 10.65
C ARG A 291 -13.58 -10.60 12.01
N PRO A 292 -13.85 -9.65 12.92
CA PRO A 292 -13.41 -9.74 14.32
C PRO A 292 -13.81 -11.07 14.96
N LYS A 293 -12.94 -11.63 15.82
CA LYS A 293 -13.15 -12.92 16.53
C LYS A 293 -14.51 -12.98 17.23
N ASP A 294 -14.96 -11.84 17.71
CA ASP A 294 -16.14 -11.65 18.56
C ASP A 294 -17.45 -11.79 17.77
N ARG A 295 -17.38 -11.76 16.43
CA ARG A 295 -18.54 -11.89 15.52
C ARG A 295 -18.45 -13.11 14.60
N GLY A 296 -17.78 -14.18 15.05
CA GLY A 296 -17.73 -15.46 14.33
C GLY A 296 -17.00 -15.36 12.99
N GLY A 297 -15.89 -14.61 12.95
CA GLY A 297 -15.07 -14.48 11.75
C GLY A 297 -14.58 -15.82 11.21
N TYR A 298 -14.75 -16.01 9.91
CA TYR A 298 -14.17 -17.13 9.18
C TYR A 298 -12.85 -16.72 8.55
N ARG A 299 -11.89 -17.64 8.53
CA ARG A 299 -10.60 -17.44 7.88
C ARG A 299 -10.78 -17.59 6.37
N VAL A 300 -10.37 -16.61 5.59
CA VAL A 300 -10.28 -16.68 4.13
C VAL A 300 -8.82 -16.86 3.76
N PRO A 301 -8.45 -17.91 3.01
CA PRO A 301 -7.08 -18.10 2.60
C PRO A 301 -6.64 -17.05 1.56
N LYS A 302 -5.43 -16.55 1.75
CA LYS A 302 -4.67 -15.71 0.83
C LYS A 302 -3.56 -16.54 0.23
N LEU A 303 -3.46 -16.52 -1.08
CA LEU A 303 -2.46 -17.28 -1.84
C LEU A 303 -1.55 -16.30 -2.58
N GLU A 304 -0.25 -16.41 -2.32
CA GLU A 304 0.78 -15.83 -3.17
C GLU A 304 1.43 -16.96 -3.96
N LEU A 305 1.28 -16.91 -5.28
CA LEU A 305 1.94 -17.78 -6.24
C LEU A 305 3.02 -16.98 -6.95
N VAL A 306 4.28 -17.41 -6.83
CA VAL A 306 5.37 -16.93 -7.66
C VAL A 306 5.79 -18.09 -8.55
N LEU A 307 5.64 -17.90 -9.86
CA LEU A 307 5.90 -18.92 -10.87
C LEU A 307 6.85 -18.32 -11.92
N GLN A 308 7.92 -19.04 -12.23
CA GLN A 308 8.93 -18.63 -13.21
C GLN A 308 9.05 -19.69 -14.31
N ARG A 309 8.81 -19.31 -15.57
CA ARG A 309 9.04 -20.22 -16.70
C ARG A 309 10.55 -20.44 -16.90
N VAL A 310 10.97 -21.70 -17.03
CA VAL A 310 12.37 -22.03 -17.34
C VAL A 310 12.52 -22.14 -18.84
N ALA A 311 13.53 -21.47 -19.41
CA ALA A 311 13.92 -21.72 -20.79
C ALA A 311 14.27 -23.21 -20.94
N ARG A 312 13.77 -23.87 -21.99
CA ARG A 312 14.22 -25.24 -22.30
C ARG A 312 15.75 -25.19 -22.44
N LYS A 313 16.47 -26.00 -21.68
CA LYS A 313 17.85 -26.33 -22.06
C LYS A 313 17.77 -26.94 -23.45
N ALA A 314 18.43 -26.29 -24.42
CA ALA A 314 18.68 -26.88 -25.73
C ALA A 314 19.54 -28.14 -25.57
#